data_AF-A0A7C5L4K9-F1
#
_entry.id   AF-A0A7C5L4K9-F1
#
_cell.length_a   1.000
_cell.length_b   1.000
_cell.length_c   1.000
_cell.angle_alpha   90.00
_cell.angle_beta   90.00
_cell.angle_gamma   90.00
#
_symmetry.space_group_name_H-M   'P 1'
#
loop_
_entity.id
_entity.type
_entity.pdbx_description
1 polymer ?
#
loop_
_entity_poly.entity_id
_entity_poly.type
_entity_poly.pdbx_seq_one_letter_code
_entity_poly.pdbx_strand_id
1 'polypeptide(L)'
;MKTQTFWTYLTVITALTAGGLMLANHLWANIGRYSMLGWISLAFFVALSVTMFYLGKMTAGSDKSRLAFSNTVLGLVIGKMILSMLIVFTYAQEVKPESKHFLIPFFAIYFIYTIFETWFLMKLSYIKPRLP
;
A
#
# COMPACT_ATOMS: atom_id res chain seq x y z
N MET A 1 11.99 -11.65 7.71
CA MET A 1 10.64 -12.28 7.80
C MET A 1 10.56 -13.42 6.79
N LYS A 2 9.92 -14.55 7.10
CA LYS A 2 9.73 -15.63 6.11
C LYS A 2 8.74 -15.19 5.04
N THR A 3 8.96 -15.58 3.78
CA THR A 3 8.09 -15.23 2.65
C THR A 3 6.64 -15.64 2.88
N GLN A 4 6.40 -16.82 3.47
CA GLN A 4 5.05 -17.31 3.78
C GLN A 4 4.28 -16.36 4.72
N THR A 5 4.95 -15.84 5.74
CA THR A 5 4.36 -14.89 6.71
C THR A 5 3.93 -13.59 6.03
N PHE A 6 4.67 -13.12 5.03
CA PHE A 6 4.33 -11.90 4.27
C PHE A 6 3.02 -12.10 3.51
N TRP A 7 2.94 -13.18 2.75
CA TRP A 7 1.74 -13.50 1.97
C TRP A 7 0.52 -13.68 2.86
N THR A 8 0.64 -14.34 4.02
CA THR A 8 -0.46 -14.46 4.98
C THR A 8 -0.97 -13.09 5.44
N TYR A 9 -0.08 -12.18 5.89
CA TYR A 9 -0.52 -10.85 6.32
C TYR A 9 -1.09 -10.02 5.17
N LEU A 10 -0.47 -10.07 4.00
CA LEU A 10 -0.96 -9.35 2.82
C LEU A 10 -2.36 -9.83 2.43
N THR A 11 -2.59 -11.13 2.37
CA THR A 11 -3.91 -11.71 2.03
C THR A 11 -4.95 -11.37 3.08
N VAL A 12 -4.62 -11.47 4.37
CA VAL A 12 -5.56 -11.13 5.46
C VAL A 12 -5.93 -9.65 5.42
N ILE A 13 -4.95 -8.75 5.32
CA ILE A 13 -5.22 -7.30 5.25
C ILE A 13 -6.00 -6.97 3.97
N THR A 14 -5.65 -7.56 2.83
CA THR A 14 -6.37 -7.35 1.57
C THR A 14 -7.82 -7.82 1.68
N ALA A 15 -8.07 -9.00 2.26
CA ALA A 15 -9.42 -9.54 2.45
C ALA A 15 -10.25 -8.67 3.41
N LEU A 16 -9.67 -8.23 4.52
CA LEU A 16 -10.32 -7.32 5.46
C LEU A 16 -10.64 -5.97 4.81
N THR A 17 -9.69 -5.42 4.05
CA THR A 17 -9.89 -4.13 3.36
C THR A 17 -10.93 -4.23 2.25
N ALA A 18 -10.91 -5.31 1.47
CA ALA A 18 -11.91 -5.59 0.44
C ALA A 18 -13.31 -5.78 1.04
N GLY A 19 -13.42 -6.54 2.14
CA GLY A 19 -14.68 -6.72 2.86
C GLY A 19 -15.21 -5.41 3.44
N GLY A 20 -14.34 -4.61 4.06
CA GLY A 20 -14.70 -3.27 4.56
C GLY A 20 -15.17 -2.34 3.45
N LEU A 21 -14.54 -2.41 2.27
CA LEU A 21 -14.93 -1.63 1.09
C LEU A 21 -16.28 -2.07 0.52
N MET A 22 -16.54 -3.38 0.45
CA MET A 22 -17.84 -3.93 0.06
C MET A 22 -18.96 -3.47 1.01
N LEU A 23 -18.72 -3.54 2.31
CA LEU A 23 -19.68 -3.07 3.32
C LEU A 23 -19.91 -1.56 3.22
N ALA A 24 -18.85 -0.76 3.06
CA ALA A 24 -18.98 0.69 2.89
C ALA A 24 -19.77 1.06 1.64
N ASN A 25 -19.56 0.35 0.52
CA ASN A 25 -20.32 0.55 -0.71
C ASN A 25 -21.80 0.20 -0.56
N HIS A 26 -22.12 -0.81 0.26
CA HIS A 26 -23.50 -1.23 0.48
C HIS A 26 -24.24 -0.32 1.46
N LEU A 27 -23.57 0.15 2.51
CA LEU A 27 -24.15 1.01 3.55
C LEU A 27 -24.26 2.49 3.13
N TRP A 28 -23.36 2.97 2.25
CA TRP A 28 -23.36 4.35 1.78
C TRP A 28 -23.54 4.44 0.26
N ALA A 29 -24.75 4.79 -0.17
CA ALA A 29 -25.07 5.02 -1.59
C ALA A 29 -24.15 6.06 -2.27
N ASN A 30 -23.70 7.08 -1.54
CA ASN A 30 -22.75 8.09 -2.03
C ASN A 30 -21.34 7.55 -2.28
N ILE A 31 -20.93 6.49 -1.58
CA ILE A 31 -19.64 5.82 -1.77
C ILE A 31 -19.75 4.78 -2.89
N GLY A 32 -20.88 4.04 -2.94
CA GLY A 32 -21.14 3.03 -3.98
C GLY A 32 -21.01 3.56 -5.41
N ARG A 33 -21.43 4.82 -5.65
CA ARG A 33 -21.35 5.48 -6.96
C ARG A 33 -19.90 5.73 -7.44
N TYR A 34 -18.93 5.80 -6.53
CA TYR A 34 -17.50 5.98 -6.82
C TYR A 34 -16.64 4.81 -6.34
N SER A 35 -17.25 3.64 -6.16
CA SER A 35 -16.62 2.42 -5.64
C SER A 35 -15.41 1.95 -6.46
N MET A 36 -15.39 2.30 -7.75
CA MET A 36 -14.32 1.93 -8.68
C MET A 36 -12.95 2.46 -8.25
N LEU A 37 -12.85 3.71 -7.76
CA LEU A 37 -11.58 4.26 -7.25
C LEU A 37 -11.04 3.41 -6.09
N GLY A 38 -11.93 2.97 -5.20
CA GLY A 38 -11.56 2.12 -4.07
C GLY A 38 -10.93 0.80 -4.50
N TRP A 39 -11.54 0.11 -5.46
CA TRP A 39 -10.99 -1.13 -6.02
C TRP A 39 -9.66 -0.94 -6.75
N ILE A 40 -9.55 0.12 -7.57
CA ILE A 40 -8.30 0.46 -8.26
C ILE A 40 -7.18 0.72 -7.23
N SER A 41 -7.50 1.48 -6.17
CA SER A 41 -6.54 1.81 -5.12
C SER A 41 -6.10 0.56 -4.36
N LEU A 42 -7.03 -0.33 -4.03
CA LEU A 42 -6.71 -1.59 -3.37
C LEU A 42 -5.74 -2.42 -4.21
N ALA A 43 -6.03 -2.61 -5.50
CA ALA A 43 -5.16 -3.34 -6.41
C ALA A 43 -3.77 -2.68 -6.52
N PHE A 44 -3.73 -1.36 -6.64
CA PHE A 44 -2.50 -0.57 -6.69
C PHE A 44 -1.63 -0.76 -5.43
N PHE A 45 -2.20 -0.61 -4.24
CA PHE A 45 -1.46 -0.74 -2.98
C PHE A 45 -0.99 -2.18 -2.71
N VAL A 46 -1.77 -3.19 -3.12
CA VAL A 46 -1.32 -4.59 -3.08
C VAL A 46 -0.10 -4.79 -3.97
N ALA A 47 -0.14 -4.31 -5.21
CA ALA A 47 0.99 -4.43 -6.13
C ALA A 47 2.24 -3.68 -5.61
N LEU A 48 2.04 -2.52 -5.00
CA LEU A 48 3.11 -1.72 -4.40
C LEU A 48 3.74 -2.44 -3.19
N SER A 49 2.92 -3.02 -2.32
CA SER A 49 3.39 -3.83 -1.19
C SER A 49 4.19 -5.06 -1.65
N VAL A 50 3.76 -5.73 -2.71
CA VAL A 50 4.52 -6.85 -3.32
C VAL A 50 5.86 -6.35 -3.86
N THR A 51 5.88 -5.20 -4.54
CA THR A 51 7.11 -4.58 -5.06
C THR A 51 8.09 -4.24 -3.92
N MET A 52 7.59 -3.63 -2.85
CA MET A 52 8.38 -3.35 -1.64
C MET A 52 8.95 -4.62 -1.00
N PHE A 53 8.19 -5.72 -0.99
CA PHE A 53 8.66 -7.00 -0.45
C PHE A 53 9.87 -7.55 -1.21
N TYR A 54 9.79 -7.58 -2.55
CA TYR A 54 10.89 -8.07 -3.38
C TYR A 54 12.10 -7.16 -3.32
N LEU A 55 11.91 -5.84 -3.45
CA LEU A 55 13.00 -4.87 -3.38
C LEU A 55 13.67 -4.86 -2.01
N GLY A 56 12.88 -4.94 -0.94
CA GLY A 56 13.40 -5.06 0.42
C GLY A 56 14.23 -6.33 0.60
N LYS A 57 13.77 -7.48 0.09
CA LYS A 57 14.50 -8.75 0.21
C LYS A 57 15.82 -8.74 -0.58
N MET A 58 15.84 -8.12 -1.76
CA MET A 58 17.06 -7.96 -2.56
C MET A 58 18.10 -7.08 -1.88
N THR A 59 17.65 -6.00 -1.21
CA THR A 59 18.54 -5.01 -0.61
C THR A 59 18.97 -5.34 0.82
N ALA A 60 18.26 -6.22 1.54
CA ALA A 60 18.59 -6.61 2.92
C ALA A 60 19.81 -7.57 3.06
N GLY A 61 20.35 -8.11 1.96
CA GLY A 61 21.38 -9.17 1.99
C GLY A 61 22.83 -8.72 1.86
N SER A 62 23.13 -7.42 1.81
CA SER A 62 24.49 -6.93 1.52
C SER A 62 25.04 -6.07 2.67
N ASP A 63 26.19 -6.39 3.26
CA ASP A 63 26.73 -5.65 4.43
C ASP A 63 27.04 -4.16 4.17
N LYS A 64 27.21 -3.75 2.91
CA LYS A 64 27.42 -2.34 2.49
C LYS A 64 26.10 -1.56 2.27
N SER A 65 24.94 -2.18 2.48
CA SER A 65 23.66 -1.77 1.87
C SER A 65 22.65 -1.08 2.77
N ARG A 66 22.93 -0.81 4.04
CA ARG A 66 21.94 -0.18 4.94
C ARG A 66 21.44 1.17 4.39
N LEU A 67 22.34 1.92 3.74
CA LEU A 67 22.06 3.16 3.01
C LEU A 67 21.29 2.92 1.70
N ALA A 68 21.63 1.86 0.95
CA ALA A 68 20.93 1.49 -0.29
C ALA A 68 19.50 0.99 -0.05
N PHE A 69 19.29 0.21 1.02
CA PHE A 69 17.98 -0.20 1.54
C PHE A 69 17.16 1.04 1.91
N SER A 70 17.72 1.95 2.71
CA SER A 70 17.05 3.18 3.11
C SER A 70 16.65 4.06 1.92
N ASN A 71 17.56 4.26 0.96
CA ASN A 71 17.28 5.07 -0.23
C ASN A 71 16.22 4.43 -1.15
N THR A 72 16.24 3.10 -1.30
CA THR A 72 15.23 2.37 -2.08
C THR A 72 13.86 2.49 -1.44
N VAL A 73 13.78 2.29 -0.11
CA VAL A 73 12.55 2.46 0.65
C VAL A 73 12.03 3.88 0.56
N LEU A 74 12.89 4.88 0.74
CA LEU A 74 12.52 6.29 0.62
C LEU A 74 11.99 6.60 -0.78
N GLY A 75 12.65 6.10 -1.83
CA GLY A 75 12.19 6.24 -3.21
C GLY A 75 10.81 5.62 -3.46
N LEU A 76 10.52 4.46 -2.88
CA LEU A 76 9.19 3.83 -2.97
C LEU A 76 8.13 4.61 -2.18
N VAL A 77 8.48 5.16 -1.02
CA VAL A 77 7.58 6.00 -0.22
C VAL A 77 7.26 7.32 -0.94
N ILE A 78 8.25 7.97 -1.56
CA ILE A 78 8.02 9.17 -2.36
C ILE A 78 7.23 8.82 -3.63
N GLY A 79 7.64 7.77 -4.33
CA GLY A 79 6.98 7.28 -5.54
C GLY A 79 5.51 6.95 -5.30
N LYS A 80 5.17 6.28 -4.19
CA LYS A 80 3.76 6.00 -3.86
C LYS A 80 2.95 7.26 -3.64
N MET A 81 3.53 8.32 -3.06
CA MET A 81 2.81 9.58 -2.85
C MET A 81 2.50 10.27 -4.18
N ILE A 82 3.46 10.29 -5.10
CA ILE A 82 3.26 10.84 -6.46
C ILE A 82 2.23 10.01 -7.23
N LEU A 83 2.35 8.67 -7.22
CA LEU A 83 1.40 7.77 -7.88
C LEU A 83 0.00 7.88 -7.28
N SER A 84 -0.11 8.03 -5.95
CA SER A 84 -1.37 8.26 -5.25
C SER A 84 -2.03 9.55 -5.73
N MET A 85 -1.26 10.65 -5.84
CA MET A 85 -1.77 11.90 -6.40
C MET A 85 -2.23 11.73 -7.85
N LEU A 86 -1.46 11.03 -8.68
CA LEU A 86 -1.83 10.77 -10.07
C LEU A 86 -3.13 9.97 -10.18
N ILE A 87 -3.31 8.91 -9.39
CA ILE A 87 -4.53 8.10 -9.38
C ILE A 87 -5.74 8.95 -8.99
N VAL A 88 -5.63 9.74 -7.93
CA VAL A 88 -6.72 10.61 -7.48
C VAL A 88 -7.03 11.69 -8.52
N PHE A 89 -6.00 12.33 -9.08
CA PHE A 89 -6.16 13.39 -10.06
C PHE A 89 -6.79 12.89 -11.36
N THR A 90 -6.29 11.79 -11.90
CA THR A 90 -6.86 11.16 -13.11
C THR A 90 -8.31 10.76 -12.89
N TYR A 91 -8.64 10.12 -11.76
CA TYR A 91 -10.01 9.76 -11.44
C TYR A 91 -10.93 10.99 -11.30
N ALA A 92 -10.45 12.06 -10.64
CA ALA A 92 -11.22 13.29 -10.47
C ALA A 92 -11.53 14.00 -11.79
N GLN A 93 -10.61 13.97 -12.75
CA GLN A 93 -10.79 14.56 -14.09
C GLN A 93 -11.79 13.78 -14.94
N GLU A 94 -11.70 12.44 -14.92
CA GLU A 94 -12.56 11.55 -15.73
C GLU A 94 -13.99 11.51 -15.20
N VAL A 95 -14.16 11.37 -13.88
CA VAL A 95 -15.46 11.09 -13.27
C VAL A 95 -16.18 12.36 -12.81
N LYS A 96 -15.46 13.48 -12.65
CA LYS A 96 -15.97 14.78 -12.18
C LYS A 96 -16.97 14.63 -11.01
N PRO A 97 -16.55 14.01 -9.90
CA PRO A 97 -17.44 13.71 -8.80
C PRO A 97 -18.02 15.00 -8.19
N GLU A 98 -19.34 15.08 -8.08
CA GLU A 98 -20.05 16.23 -7.50
C GLU A 98 -19.71 16.45 -6.01
N SER A 99 -19.19 15.41 -5.35
CA SER A 99 -18.82 15.46 -3.93
C SER A 99 -17.48 14.78 -3.67
N LYS A 100 -16.76 15.21 -2.63
CA LYS A 100 -15.42 14.71 -2.28
C LYS A 100 -15.42 13.35 -1.56
N HIS A 101 -16.58 12.71 -1.38
CA HIS A 101 -16.72 11.46 -0.63
C HIS A 101 -15.95 10.28 -1.23
N PHE A 102 -15.68 10.31 -2.54
CA PHE A 102 -14.87 9.30 -3.24
C PHE A 102 -13.43 9.18 -2.70
N LEU A 103 -12.92 10.22 -2.04
CA LEU A 103 -11.58 10.22 -1.42
C LEU A 103 -11.53 9.40 -0.13
N ILE A 104 -12.65 9.20 0.56
CA ILE A 104 -12.70 8.48 1.86
C ILE A 104 -12.18 7.05 1.72
N PRO A 105 -12.70 6.20 0.81
CA PRO A 105 -12.18 4.84 0.63
C PRO A 105 -10.73 4.85 0.15
N PHE A 106 -10.33 5.82 -0.68
CA PHE A 106 -8.95 5.98 -1.13
C PHE A 106 -7.99 6.20 0.05
N PHE A 107 -8.26 7.18 0.90
CA PHE A 107 -7.42 7.50 2.05
C PHE A 107 -7.42 6.37 3.07
N ALA A 108 -8.56 5.71 3.30
CA ALA A 108 -8.63 4.55 4.19
C ALA A 108 -7.66 3.44 3.74
N ILE A 109 -7.70 3.07 2.45
CA ILE A 109 -6.77 2.08 1.88
C ILE A 109 -5.32 2.60 1.99
N TYR A 110 -5.07 3.85 1.61
CA TYR A 110 -3.75 4.46 1.69
C TYR A 110 -3.15 4.32 3.09
N PHE A 111 -3.92 4.62 4.14
CA PHE A 111 -3.44 4.54 5.52
C PHE A 111 -3.23 3.10 5.98
N ILE A 112 -4.17 2.20 5.70
CA ILE A 112 -4.06 0.78 6.06
C ILE A 112 -2.79 0.18 5.46
N TYR A 113 -2.57 0.37 4.16
CA TYR A 113 -1.39 -0.15 3.48
C TYR A 113 -0.13 0.58 3.88
N THR A 114 -0.17 1.89 4.15
CA THR A 114 1.01 2.61 4.66
C THR A 114 1.46 2.10 6.02
N ILE A 115 0.53 1.81 6.94
CA ILE A 115 0.86 1.21 8.24
C ILE A 115 1.46 -0.18 8.03
N PHE A 116 0.84 -1.02 7.20
CA PHE A 116 1.33 -2.36 6.87
C PHE A 116 2.73 -2.34 6.26
N GLU A 117 2.96 -1.52 5.24
CA GLU A 117 4.24 -1.34 4.56
C GLU A 117 5.32 -0.88 5.55
N THR A 118 5.02 0.14 6.35
CA THR A 118 5.97 0.68 7.34
C THR A 118 6.34 -0.38 8.37
N TRP A 119 5.34 -1.09 8.90
CA TRP A 119 5.57 -2.19 9.84
C TRP A 119 6.43 -3.30 9.22
N PHE A 120 6.13 -3.69 7.98
CA PHE A 120 6.89 -4.71 7.25
C PHE A 120 8.35 -4.27 7.02
N LEU A 121 8.56 -3.04 6.55
CA LEU A 121 9.89 -2.48 6.28
C LEU A 121 10.72 -2.37 7.54
N MET A 122 10.12 -1.95 8.66
CA MET A 122 10.78 -1.97 9.97
C MET A 122 11.19 -3.40 10.35
N LYS A 123 10.28 -4.38 10.25
CA LYS A 123 10.58 -5.79 10.55
C LYS A 123 11.76 -6.32 9.72
N LEU A 124 11.90 -5.83 8.48
CA LEU A 124 12.96 -6.21 7.57
C LEU A 124 14.30 -5.53 7.90
N SER A 125 14.28 -4.28 8.36
CA SER A 125 15.47 -3.52 8.75
C SER A 125 16.07 -3.97 10.10
N TYR A 126 15.28 -4.59 10.98
CA TYR A 126 15.75 -5.21 12.23
C TYR A 126 16.43 -6.58 12.05
N ILE A 127 16.70 -7.03 10.82
CA ILE A 127 17.58 -8.18 10.59
C ILE A 127 19.00 -7.76 10.98
N LYS A 128 19.36 -8.06 12.24
CA LYS A 128 20.68 -7.86 12.83
C LYS A 128 21.75 -8.48 11.91
N PRO A 129 22.88 -7.80 11.62
CA PRO A 129 24.04 -8.51 11.10
C PRO A 129 24.36 -9.60 12.12
N ARG A 130 24.43 -10.86 11.69
CA ARG A 130 25.12 -11.87 12.49
C ARG A 130 26.57 -11.40 12.54
N LEU A 131 26.96 -10.80 13.66
CA LEU A 131 28.36 -10.57 13.95
C LEU A 131 29.06 -11.94 13.90
N PRO A 132 30.22 -12.04 13.24
CA PRO A 132 31.03 -13.26 13.20
C PRO A 132 31.46 -13.69 14.59
#